data_AF-A0AA40TUR3-F1
#
_entry.id   AF-A0AA40TUR3-F1
#
_cell.length_a   1.000
_cell.length_b   1.000
_cell.length_c   1.000
_cell.angle_alpha   90.00
_cell.angle_beta   90.00
_cell.angle_gamma   90.00
#
_symmetry.space_group_name_H-M   'P 1'
#
loop_
_entity.id
_entity.type
_entity.pdbx_description
1 polymer ?
#
loop_
_entity_poly.entity_id
_entity_poly.type
_entity_poly.pdbx_seq_one_letter_code
_entity_poly.pdbx_strand_id
1 'polypeptide(L)'
;DNLIYTAKRRGLRVGIFGALHTYGRRLNWHPHVHLSVTAGGLDEQGVWKSLSFHKEALRRRWMWLVRDYLLGQPLSQLTMPPQLAHILSESDWRR
;
A
#
# COMPACT_ATOMS: atom_id res chain seq x y z
N ASP A 1 -4.21 14.22 -3.89
CA ASP A 1 -4.71 13.22 -4.86
C ASP A 1 -3.86 11.96 -4.88
N ASN A 2 -4.46 10.82 -4.57
CA ASN A 2 -3.82 9.50 -4.76
C ASN A 2 -4.26 8.91 -6.10
N LEU A 3 -3.49 7.95 -6.63
CA LEU A 3 -3.71 7.32 -7.93
C LEU A 3 -5.17 6.85 -8.14
N ILE A 4 -5.73 6.14 -7.17
CA ILE A 4 -7.07 5.54 -7.26
C ILE A 4 -8.15 6.63 -7.33
N TYR A 5 -8.01 7.67 -6.52
CA TYR A 5 -8.92 8.80 -6.53
C TYR A 5 -8.90 9.53 -7.89
N THR A 6 -7.71 9.80 -8.44
CA THR A 6 -7.59 10.45 -9.74
C THR A 6 -8.14 9.57 -10.87
N ALA A 7 -7.87 8.27 -10.85
CA ALA A 7 -8.40 7.31 -11.81
C ALA A 7 -9.94 7.29 -11.77
N LYS A 8 -10.53 7.18 -10.57
CA LYS A 8 -11.98 7.18 -10.37
C LYS A 8 -12.63 8.48 -10.86
N ARG A 9 -12.03 9.65 -10.54
CA ARG A 9 -12.51 10.95 -11.00
C ARG A 9 -12.49 11.12 -12.52
N ARG A 10 -11.61 10.40 -13.21
CA ARG A 10 -11.45 10.46 -14.67
C ARG A 10 -12.16 9.30 -15.39
N GLY A 11 -12.88 8.43 -14.67
CA GLY A 11 -13.53 7.25 -15.25
C GLY A 11 -12.53 6.25 -15.84
N LEU A 12 -11.31 6.18 -15.29
CA LEU A 12 -10.24 5.32 -15.82
C LEU A 12 -10.12 4.03 -15.02
N ARG A 13 -10.11 2.90 -15.73
CA ARG A 13 -9.72 1.60 -15.20
C ARG A 13 -8.21 1.42 -15.31
N VAL A 14 -7.52 1.55 -14.18
CA VAL A 14 -6.07 1.34 -14.06
C VAL A 14 -5.74 -0.12 -13.76
N GLY A 15 -4.57 -0.57 -14.19
CA GLY A 15 -4.01 -1.88 -13.85
C GLY A 15 -3.12 -1.79 -12.61
N ILE A 16 -3.26 -2.77 -11.72
CA ILE A 16 -2.42 -2.94 -10.54
C ILE A 16 -1.91 -4.38 -10.54
N PHE A 17 -0.59 -4.55 -10.47
CA PHE A 17 0.07 -5.84 -10.30
C PHE A 17 0.80 -5.85 -8.97
N GLY A 18 0.66 -6.93 -8.20
CA GLY A 18 1.27 -7.08 -6.90
C GLY A 18 2.06 -8.39 -6.79
N ALA A 19 3.24 -8.33 -6.19
CA ALA A 19 4.04 -9.50 -5.85
C ALA A 19 4.51 -9.40 -4.40
N LEU A 20 4.25 -10.46 -3.62
CA LEU A 20 4.77 -10.61 -2.26
C LEU A 20 6.08 -11.39 -2.32
N HIS A 21 7.14 -10.79 -1.79
CA HIS A 21 8.44 -11.43 -1.62
C HIS A 21 8.72 -11.63 -0.14
N THR A 22 9.30 -12.77 0.21
CA THR A 22 9.68 -13.12 1.59
C THR A 22 11.15 -12.81 1.89
N TYR A 23 12.03 -12.92 0.89
CA TYR A 23 13.47 -12.79 1.04
C TYR A 23 14.04 -11.61 0.27
N GLY A 24 15.08 -10.99 0.84
CA GLY A 24 15.87 -9.97 0.17
C GLY A 24 16.90 -10.57 -0.81
N ARG A 25 17.66 -9.70 -1.48
CA ARG A 25 18.73 -10.12 -2.43
C ARG A 25 19.75 -11.09 -1.82
N ARG A 26 20.01 -10.99 -0.50
CA ARG A 26 20.94 -11.86 0.23
C ARG A 26 20.27 -13.06 0.89
N LEU A 27 19.02 -13.38 0.53
CA LEU A 27 18.20 -14.44 1.12
C LEU A 27 17.94 -14.29 2.63
N ASN A 28 18.15 -13.10 3.19
CA ASN A 28 17.74 -12.77 4.55
C ASN A 28 16.24 -12.51 4.60
N TRP A 29 15.61 -12.83 5.74
CA TRP A 29 14.19 -12.55 5.99
C TRP A 29 13.93 -11.04 5.81
N HIS A 30 13.15 -10.70 4.79
CA HIS A 30 12.85 -9.32 4.43
C HIS A 30 11.53 -9.28 3.65
N PRO A 31 10.39 -9.58 4.29
CA PRO A 31 9.10 -9.62 3.60
C PRO A 31 8.74 -8.22 3.09
N HIS A 32 8.45 -8.11 1.79
CA HIS A 32 8.08 -6.86 1.14
C HIS A 32 7.12 -7.12 -0.03
N VAL A 33 6.32 -6.11 -0.38
CA VAL A 33 5.39 -6.17 -1.51
C VAL A 33 5.87 -5.23 -2.60
N HIS A 34 6.02 -5.74 -3.81
CA HIS A 34 6.14 -4.93 -5.02
C HIS A 34 4.74 -4.64 -5.56
N LEU A 35 4.45 -3.36 -5.77
CA LEU A 35 3.23 -2.92 -6.44
C LEU A 35 3.62 -2.14 -7.69
N SER A 36 3.17 -2.61 -8.84
CA SER A 36 3.29 -1.92 -10.12
C SER A 36 1.91 -1.43 -10.54
N VAL A 37 1.86 -0.19 -10.98
CA VAL A 37 0.64 0.48 -11.40
C VAL A 37 0.85 1.04 -12.79
N THR A 38 -0.16 0.91 -13.64
CA THR A 38 -0.11 1.47 -14.98
C THR A 38 -0.02 2.99 -14.93
N ALA A 39 0.78 3.60 -15.83
CA ALA A 39 0.89 5.05 -15.99
C ALA A 39 -0.32 5.67 -16.73
N GLY A 40 -1.47 5.02 -16.63
CA GLY A 40 -2.67 5.26 -17.42
C GLY A 40 -3.74 4.22 -17.13
N GLY A 41 -4.89 4.36 -17.79
CA GLY A 41 -5.98 3.41 -17.69
C GLY A 41 -6.87 3.48 -18.92
N LEU A 42 -7.80 2.53 -19.03
CA LEU A 42 -8.81 2.51 -20.08
C LEU A 42 -10.02 3.32 -19.64
N ASP A 43 -10.56 4.17 -20.51
CA ASP A 43 -11.89 4.73 -20.32
C ASP A 43 -12.99 3.69 -20.62
N GLU A 44 -14.25 4.10 -20.53
CA GLU A 44 -15.42 3.25 -20.77
C GLU A 44 -15.47 2.69 -22.20
N GLN A 45 -14.87 3.40 -23.16
CA GLN A 45 -14.78 2.98 -24.56
C GLN A 45 -13.55 2.08 -24.81
N GLY A 46 -12.76 1.77 -23.77
CA GLY A 46 -11.56 0.95 -23.91
C GLY A 46 -10.37 1.70 -24.50
N VAL A 47 -10.41 3.04 -24.53
CA VAL A 47 -9.31 3.86 -25.05
C VAL A 47 -8.34 4.18 -23.92
N TRP A 48 -7.04 3.99 -24.19
CA TRP A 48 -6.00 4.30 -23.21
C TRP A 48 -5.87 5.80 -22.98
N LYS A 49 -5.84 6.21 -21.71
CA LYS A 49 -5.57 7.58 -21.26
C LYS A 49 -4.41 7.58 -20.28
N SER A 50 -3.46 8.47 -20.50
CA SER A 50 -2.33 8.68 -19.58
C SER A 50 -2.80 9.26 -18.26
N LEU A 51 -2.18 8.79 -17.18
CA LEU A 51 -2.48 9.18 -15.81
C LEU A 51 -1.17 9.42 -15.06
N SER A 52 -1.03 10.61 -14.49
CA SER A 52 0.01 10.91 -13.52
C SER A 52 -0.58 11.04 -12.13
N PHE A 53 0.22 10.74 -11.12
CA PHE A 53 -0.17 10.86 -9.72
C PHE A 53 1.02 11.37 -8.91
N HIS A 54 0.71 12.00 -7.78
CA HIS A 54 1.74 12.52 -6.90
C HIS A 54 2.30 11.38 -6.02
N LYS A 55 3.53 10.96 -6.31
CA LYS A 55 4.23 9.86 -5.60
C LYS A 55 4.20 10.03 -4.07
N GLU A 56 4.59 11.20 -3.55
CA GLU A 56 4.61 11.41 -2.09
C GLU A 56 3.22 11.38 -1.45
N ALA A 57 2.19 11.89 -2.13
CA ALA A 57 0.82 11.79 -1.63
C ALA A 57 0.33 10.33 -1.61
N LEU A 58 0.66 9.56 -2.64
CA LEU A 58 0.38 8.11 -2.68
C LEU A 58 1.09 7.39 -1.53
N ARG A 59 2.39 7.64 -1.33
CA ARG A 59 3.18 7.05 -0.25
C ARG A 59 2.57 7.37 1.12
N ARG A 60 2.24 8.64 1.39
CA ARG A 60 1.61 9.04 2.67
C ARG A 60 0.28 8.33 2.91
N ARG A 61 -0.59 8.27 1.88
CA ARG A 61 -1.88 7.58 1.99
C ARG A 61 -1.71 6.07 2.19
N TRP A 62 -0.77 5.45 1.49
CA TRP A 62 -0.45 4.03 1.64
C TRP A 62 -0.01 3.70 3.07
N MET A 63 0.99 4.42 3.58
CA MET A 63 1.47 4.20 4.96
C MET A 63 0.36 4.38 5.99
N TRP A 64 -0.51 5.38 5.79
CA TRP A 64 -1.66 5.58 6.66
C TRP A 64 -2.63 4.39 6.60
N LEU A 65 -2.99 3.92 5.40
CA LEU A 65 -3.93 2.80 5.22
C LEU A 65 -3.39 1.49 5.79
N VAL A 66 -2.11 1.19 5.58
CA VAL A 66 -1.47 0.00 6.15
C VAL A 66 -1.47 0.06 7.67
N ARG A 67 -1.10 1.21 8.24
CA ARG A 67 -1.11 1.41 9.69
C ARG A 67 -2.52 1.26 10.27
N ASP A 68 -3.49 1.94 9.66
CA ASP A 68 -4.90 1.89 10.06
C ASP A 68 -5.44 0.46 10.02
N TYR A 69 -5.17 -0.28 8.95
CA TYR A 69 -5.55 -1.68 8.82
C TYR A 69 -4.93 -2.57 9.89
N LEU A 70 -3.62 -2.45 10.13
CA LEU A 70 -2.89 -3.26 11.12
C LEU A 70 -3.35 -2.96 12.55
N LEU A 71 -3.54 -1.69 12.91
CA LEU A 71 -4.03 -1.29 14.23
C LEU A 71 -5.50 -1.68 14.45
N GLY A 72 -6.28 -1.84 13.38
CA GLY A 72 -7.64 -2.36 13.44
C GLY A 72 -7.74 -3.89 13.58
N GLN A 73 -6.65 -4.64 13.41
CA GLN A 73 -6.67 -6.09 13.64
C GLN A 73 -6.56 -6.41 15.14
N PRO A 74 -7.16 -7.51 15.62
CA PRO A 74 -6.88 -8.01 16.94
C PRO A 74 -5.37 -8.27 17.09
N LEU A 75 -4.72 -7.64 18.08
CA LEU A 75 -3.27 -7.77 18.29
C LEU A 75 -2.85 -9.24 18.53
N SER A 76 -3.75 -10.08 19.05
CA SER A 76 -3.52 -11.52 19.20
C SER A 76 -3.31 -12.26 17.87
N GLN A 77 -3.72 -11.69 16.74
CA GLN A 77 -3.49 -12.25 15.41
C GLN A 77 -2.20 -11.74 14.76
N LEU A 78 -1.51 -10.78 15.38
CA LEU A 78 -0.28 -10.19 14.86
C LEU A 78 0.93 -10.78 15.58
N THR A 79 1.86 -11.36 14.82
CA THR A 79 3.17 -11.74 15.37
C THR A 79 4.06 -10.51 15.45
N MET A 80 4.18 -9.95 16.65
CA MET A 80 5.07 -8.82 16.90
C MET A 80 6.52 -9.31 17.07
N PRO A 81 7.50 -8.69 16.40
CA PRO A 81 8.91 -8.97 16.69
C PRO A 81 9.23 -8.54 18.12
N PRO A 82 10.20 -9.18 18.81
CA PRO A 82 10.51 -8.90 20.21
C PRO A 82 10.73 -7.41 20.53
N GLN A 83 11.32 -6.67 19.59
CA GLN A 83 11.59 -5.24 19.72
C GLN A 83 10.32 -4.40 19.79
N LEU A 84 9.20 -4.90 19.26
CA LEU A 84 7.90 -4.22 19.23
C LEU A 84 6.86 -4.89 20.15
N ALA A 85 7.26 -5.84 20.99
CA ALA A 85 6.36 -6.52 21.92
C ALA A 85 5.71 -5.58 22.96
N HIS A 86 6.26 -4.38 23.14
CA HIS A 86 5.71 -3.34 24.02
C HIS A 86 4.49 -2.61 23.41
N ILE A 87 4.17 -2.84 22.14
CA ILE A 87 3.05 -2.18 21.46
C ILE A 87 1.80 -3.03 21.65
N LEU A 88 0.90 -2.57 22.53
CA LEU A 88 -0.33 -3.26 22.89
C LEU A 88 -1.59 -2.46 22.53
N SER A 89 -1.43 -1.29 21.93
CA SER A 89 -2.51 -0.38 21.56
C SER A 89 -2.04 0.66 20.55
N GLU A 90 -2.98 1.38 19.90
CA GLU A 90 -2.64 2.51 19.04
C GLU A 90 -1.84 3.60 19.77
N SER A 91 -2.10 3.82 21.06
CA SER A 91 -1.37 4.78 21.89
C SER A 91 0.12 4.46 22.01
N ASP A 92 0.48 3.18 22.09
CA ASP A 92 1.87 2.75 22.26
C ASP A 92 2.68 2.97 20.98
N TRP A 93 2.03 2.94 19.81
CA TRP A 93 2.66 3.18 18.51
C TRP A 93 3.02 4.67 18.27
N ARG A 94 2.34 5.60 18.95
CA ARG A 94 2.50 7.05 18.72
C ARG A 94 3.60 7.69 19.58
N ARG A 95 4.25 6.92 20.46
CA ARG A 95 5.36 7.38 21.31
C ARG A 95 6.71 7.35 20.60
#